data_AF-A0A7J4L7K9-F1
#
_entry.id   AF-A0A7J4L7K9-F1
#
_cell.length_a   1.000
_cell.length_b   1.000
_cell.length_c   1.000
_cell.angle_alpha   90.00
_cell.angle_beta   90.00
_cell.angle_gamma   90.00
#
_symmetry.space_group_name_H-M   'P 1'
#
loop_
_entity.id
_entity.type
_entity.pdbx_description
1 polymer ?
#
loop_
_entity_poly.entity_id
_entity_poly.type
_entity_poly.pdbx_seq_one_letter_code
_entity_poly.pdbx_strand_id
1 'polypeptide(L)'
;MKCLRCSSTANIPYPNGNLCEKCFIDILTARIKKDTKLNYPFKKGEKVLVFGKLAEIFLKKAMPDFPLKISVTEEKYDKTKDFEGYDRVVVPLTADDEAELFYSEITDEKPDFEENEKNS
;
A
#
# COMPACT_ATOMS: atom_id res chain seq x y z
N MET A 1 25.77 -4.30 14.26
CA MET A 1 25.58 -5.77 14.25
C MET A 1 25.62 -6.26 12.79
N LYS A 2 25.69 -7.58 12.51
CA LYS A 2 25.66 -8.09 11.12
C LYS A 2 24.24 -8.43 10.68
N CYS A 3 23.96 -8.23 9.39
CA CYS A 3 22.69 -8.58 8.74
C CYS A 3 22.55 -10.10 8.66
N LEU A 4 21.39 -10.61 9.06
CA LEU A 4 21.04 -12.03 9.04
C LEU A 4 21.14 -12.66 7.64
N ARG A 5 20.92 -11.89 6.55
CA ARG A 5 20.88 -12.42 5.17
C ARG A 5 22.15 -12.19 4.37
N CYS A 6 22.78 -11.03 4.49
CA CYS A 6 23.89 -10.61 3.64
C CYS A 6 25.19 -10.31 4.41
N SER A 7 25.21 -10.48 5.73
CA SER A 7 26.36 -10.19 6.60
C SER A 7 26.88 -8.74 6.62
N SER A 8 26.25 -7.82 5.87
CA SER A 8 26.54 -6.38 5.92
C SER A 8 26.19 -5.76 7.27
N THR A 9 26.57 -4.50 7.51
CA THR A 9 26.15 -3.75 8.70
C THR A 9 24.62 -3.69 8.80
N ALA A 10 24.10 -4.00 9.98
CA ALA A 10 22.68 -4.06 10.29
C ALA A 10 22.34 -3.28 11.56
N ASN A 11 21.19 -2.63 11.48
CA ASN A 11 20.70 -1.62 12.42
C ASN A 11 19.17 -1.70 12.59
N ILE A 12 18.49 -2.62 11.91
CA ILE A 12 17.05 -2.85 12.04
C ILE A 12 16.84 -4.14 12.85
N PRO A 13 16.28 -4.07 14.07
CA PRO A 13 15.89 -5.25 14.84
C PRO A 13 14.78 -6.03 14.13
N TYR A 14 14.90 -7.35 14.12
CA TYR A 14 13.93 -8.28 13.52
C TYR A 14 13.78 -9.51 14.43
N PRO A 15 12.64 -10.23 14.45
CA PRO A 15 12.39 -11.29 15.44
C PRO A 15 13.50 -12.34 15.62
N ASN A 16 14.30 -12.62 14.58
CA ASN A 16 15.37 -13.62 14.59
C ASN A 16 16.77 -13.03 14.34
N GLY A 17 16.98 -11.73 14.54
CA GLY A 17 18.28 -11.09 14.36
C GLY A 17 18.18 -9.65 13.86
N ASN A 18 19.25 -9.13 13.25
CA ASN A 18 19.24 -7.79 12.68
C ASN A 18 19.28 -7.84 11.16
N LEU A 19 18.66 -6.87 10.51
CA LEU A 19 18.68 -6.70 9.07
C LEU A 19 19.34 -5.36 8.69
N CYS A 20 20.01 -5.36 7.54
CA CYS A 20 20.29 -4.11 6.85
C CYS A 20 19.02 -3.61 6.15
N GLU A 21 18.99 -2.32 5.83
CA GLU A 21 17.86 -1.67 5.18
C GLU A 21 17.42 -2.38 3.89
N LYS A 22 18.37 -2.71 3.01
CA LYS A 22 18.10 -3.44 1.76
C LYS A 22 17.40 -4.77 2.00
N CYS A 23 17.95 -5.62 2.88
CA CYS A 23 17.36 -6.93 3.15
C CYS A 23 16.00 -6.84 3.84
N PHE A 24 15.77 -5.79 4.64
CA PHE A 24 14.47 -5.53 5.24
C PHE A 24 13.43 -5.14 4.18
N ILE A 25 13.76 -4.20 3.28
CA ILE A 25 12.90 -3.81 2.15
C ILE A 25 12.61 -5.00 1.24
N ASP A 26 13.59 -5.86 0.96
CA ASP A 26 13.40 -7.06 0.14
C ASP A 26 12.40 -8.03 0.77
N ILE A 27 12.45 -8.23 2.10
CA ILE A 27 11.49 -9.08 2.82
C ILE A 27 10.09 -8.48 2.75
N LEU A 28 9.94 -7.18 3.03
CA LEU A 28 8.65 -6.51 2.97
C LEU A 28 8.05 -6.60 1.55
N THR A 29 8.84 -6.31 0.53
CA THR A 29 8.44 -6.41 -0.87
C THR A 29 8.00 -7.84 -1.22
N ALA A 30 8.74 -8.85 -0.79
CA ALA A 30 8.39 -10.25 -1.03
C ALA A 30 7.09 -10.67 -0.34
N ARG A 31 6.84 -10.18 0.89
CA ARG A 31 5.59 -10.42 1.62
C ARG A 31 4.40 -9.79 0.94
N ILE A 32 4.49 -8.51 0.61
CA ILE A 32 3.40 -7.82 -0.08
C ILE A 32 3.13 -8.48 -1.44
N LYS A 33 4.18 -8.80 -2.22
CA LYS A 33 4.01 -9.53 -3.49
C LYS A 33 3.30 -10.87 -3.32
N LYS A 34 3.61 -11.62 -2.24
CA LYS A 34 2.93 -12.88 -1.94
C LYS A 34 1.46 -12.63 -1.58
N ASP A 35 1.19 -11.66 -0.72
CA ASP A 35 -0.15 -11.31 -0.29
C ASP A 35 -1.03 -10.83 -1.46
N THR A 36 -0.53 -9.87 -2.24
CA THR A 36 -1.20 -9.36 -3.46
C THR A 36 -1.54 -10.48 -4.44
N LYS A 37 -0.64 -11.46 -4.63
CA LYS A 37 -0.91 -12.61 -5.52
C LYS A 37 -1.98 -13.56 -4.97
N LEU A 38 -2.07 -13.73 -3.66
CA LEU A 38 -2.99 -14.68 -3.03
C LEU A 38 -4.39 -14.08 -2.84
N ASN A 39 -4.45 -12.84 -2.34
CA ASN A 39 -5.69 -12.20 -1.92
C ASN A 39 -6.27 -11.26 -2.97
N TYR A 40 -5.43 -10.69 -3.84
CA TYR A 40 -5.84 -9.67 -4.81
C TYR A 40 -5.41 -10.05 -6.24
N PRO A 41 -5.76 -11.25 -6.75
CA PRO A 41 -5.34 -11.67 -8.07
C PRO A 41 -5.80 -10.65 -9.11
N PHE A 42 -4.84 -10.12 -9.85
CA PHE A 42 -5.08 -9.25 -10.99
C PHE A 42 -5.27 -10.10 -12.25
N LYS A 43 -6.14 -9.69 -13.16
CA LYS A 43 -6.29 -10.34 -14.47
C LYS A 43 -5.49 -9.59 -15.53
N LYS A 44 -5.06 -10.33 -16.55
CA LYS A 44 -4.35 -9.75 -17.70
C LYS A 44 -5.26 -8.76 -18.42
N GLY A 45 -4.79 -7.53 -18.61
CA GLY A 45 -5.50 -6.49 -19.32
C GLY A 45 -6.47 -5.66 -18.49
N GLU A 46 -6.59 -5.91 -17.18
CA GLU A 46 -7.38 -5.08 -16.26
C GLU A 46 -6.93 -3.62 -16.32
N LYS A 47 -7.92 -2.72 -16.34
CA LYS A 47 -7.75 -1.28 -16.19
C LYS A 47 -7.76 -0.94 -14.71
N VAL A 48 -6.61 -0.54 -14.19
CA VAL A 48 -6.42 -0.22 -12.78
C VAL A 48 -6.19 1.27 -12.64
N LEU A 49 -7.02 1.93 -11.84
CA LEU A 49 -6.79 3.31 -11.42
C LEU A 49 -5.95 3.32 -10.15
N VAL A 50 -4.87 4.07 -10.14
CA VAL A 50 -3.94 4.15 -9.01
C VAL A 50 -3.88 5.59 -8.53
N PHE A 51 -4.12 5.78 -7.25
CA PHE A 51 -3.99 7.07 -6.58
C PHE A 51 -2.54 7.24 -6.11
N GLY A 52 -1.90 8.31 -6.57
CA GLY A 52 -0.54 8.68 -6.22
C GLY A 52 0.58 7.86 -6.90
N LYS A 53 1.69 8.53 -7.19
CA LYS A 53 2.88 7.92 -7.83
C LYS A 53 3.55 6.83 -7.00
N LEU A 54 3.46 6.91 -5.68
CA LEU A 54 4.10 5.91 -4.81
C LEU A 54 3.48 4.52 -5.02
N ALA A 55 2.15 4.46 -5.07
CA ALA A 55 1.41 3.22 -5.33
C ALA A 55 1.68 2.68 -6.74
N GLU A 56 1.84 3.55 -7.73
CA GLU A 56 2.23 3.16 -9.10
C GLU A 56 3.62 2.49 -9.11
N ILE A 57 4.62 3.14 -8.51
CA ILE A 57 5.98 2.60 -8.41
C ILE A 57 5.96 1.26 -7.69
N PHE A 58 5.16 1.17 -6.63
CA PHE A 58 5.02 -0.05 -5.86
C PHE A 58 4.44 -1.18 -6.71
N LEU A 59 3.31 -0.96 -7.40
CA LEU A 59 2.68 -1.96 -8.26
C LEU A 59 3.63 -2.43 -9.37
N LYS A 60 4.34 -1.49 -10.01
CA LYS A 60 5.33 -1.81 -11.06
C LYS A 60 6.49 -2.66 -10.53
N LYS A 61 6.97 -2.40 -9.31
CA LYS A 61 8.06 -3.18 -8.69
C LYS A 61 7.59 -4.53 -8.14
N ALA A 62 6.41 -4.57 -7.52
CA ALA A 62 5.86 -5.80 -6.97
C ALA A 62 5.45 -6.78 -8.10
N MET A 63 4.94 -6.24 -9.21
CA MET A 63 4.37 -7.02 -10.31
C MET A 63 4.89 -6.57 -11.69
N PRO A 64 6.20 -6.69 -11.97
CA PRO A 64 6.80 -6.22 -13.23
C PRO A 64 6.27 -6.96 -14.47
N ASP A 65 5.86 -8.22 -14.32
CA ASP A 65 5.46 -9.09 -15.44
C ASP A 65 3.94 -9.08 -15.70
N PHE A 66 3.18 -8.26 -14.95
CA PHE A 66 1.73 -8.23 -15.08
C PHE A 66 1.29 -7.20 -16.12
N PRO A 67 0.53 -7.59 -17.16
CA PRO A 67 0.05 -6.69 -18.21
C PRO A 67 -1.18 -5.90 -17.72
N LEU A 68 -0.98 -5.03 -16.74
CA LEU A 68 -1.98 -4.11 -16.22
C LEU A 68 -2.01 -2.83 -17.05
N LYS A 69 -3.21 -2.31 -17.32
CA LYS A 69 -3.39 -0.96 -17.87
C LYS A 69 -3.56 0.00 -16.71
N ILE A 70 -2.45 0.57 -16.26
CA ILE A 70 -2.42 1.47 -15.10
C ILE A 70 -2.69 2.91 -15.56
N SER A 71 -3.72 3.52 -14.99
CA SER A 71 -3.93 4.97 -15.00
C SER A 71 -3.55 5.53 -13.63
N VAL A 72 -2.89 6.68 -13.57
CA VAL A 72 -2.48 7.31 -12.31
C VAL A 72 -3.20 8.64 -12.15
N THR A 73 -3.70 8.90 -10.95
CA THR A 73 -4.28 10.19 -10.56
C THR A 73 -3.61 10.72 -9.29
N GLU A 74 -3.44 12.03 -9.19
CA GLU A 74 -2.95 12.72 -7.98
C GLU A 74 -4.12 13.33 -7.17
N GLU A 75 -5.35 13.09 -7.59
CA GLU A 75 -6.53 13.49 -6.82
C GLU A 75 -6.56 12.79 -5.45
N LYS A 76 -7.21 13.40 -4.46
CA LYS A 76 -7.53 12.68 -3.23
C LYS A 76 -8.56 11.61 -3.53
N TYR A 77 -8.37 10.42 -2.99
CA TYR A 77 -9.35 9.36 -3.12
C TYR A 77 -10.63 9.74 -2.38
N ASP A 78 -11.77 9.56 -3.06
CA ASP A 78 -13.09 9.81 -2.52
C ASP A 78 -13.92 8.54 -2.68
N LYS A 79 -14.31 7.94 -1.55
CA LYS A 79 -15.10 6.70 -1.51
C LYS A 79 -16.49 6.86 -2.14
N THR A 80 -17.00 8.08 -2.26
CA THR A 80 -18.34 8.37 -2.80
C THR A 80 -18.37 8.48 -4.32
N LYS A 81 -17.19 8.59 -4.96
CA LYS A 81 -17.09 8.66 -6.41
C LYS A 81 -17.07 7.26 -7.03
N ASP A 82 -17.92 7.07 -8.04
CA ASP A 82 -17.79 5.93 -8.95
C ASP A 82 -16.69 6.18 -9.97
N PHE A 83 -15.73 5.26 -10.03
CA PHE A 83 -14.63 5.28 -10.99
C PHE A 83 -14.97 4.42 -12.20
N GLU A 84 -15.98 4.86 -12.96
CA GLU A 84 -16.43 4.13 -14.15
C GLU A 84 -15.29 3.90 -15.16
N GLY A 85 -15.30 2.72 -15.76
CA GLY A 85 -14.30 2.33 -16.78
C GLY A 85 -13.00 1.73 -16.23
N TYR A 86 -12.89 1.58 -14.90
CA TYR A 86 -11.81 0.86 -14.24
C TYR A 86 -12.32 -0.43 -13.59
N ASP A 87 -11.54 -1.50 -13.71
CA ASP A 87 -11.85 -2.80 -13.10
C ASP A 87 -11.45 -2.84 -11.62
N ARG A 88 -10.49 -1.99 -11.22
CA ARG A 88 -10.00 -1.88 -9.84
C ARG A 88 -9.43 -0.50 -9.55
N VAL A 89 -9.58 -0.07 -8.31
CA VAL A 89 -8.95 1.14 -7.78
C VAL A 89 -7.94 0.74 -6.71
N VAL A 90 -6.73 1.30 -6.79
CA VAL A 90 -5.67 1.13 -5.79
C VAL A 90 -5.43 2.47 -5.13
N VAL A 91 -5.61 2.48 -3.82
CA VAL A 91 -5.48 3.67 -2.98
C VAL A 91 -4.27 3.54 -2.06
N PRO A 92 -3.46 4.60 -1.91
CA PRO A 92 -2.34 4.61 -0.98
C PRO A 92 -2.91 4.84 0.42
N LEU A 93 -3.35 3.78 1.08
CA LEU A 93 -3.80 3.87 2.46
C LEU A 93 -2.59 4.05 3.37
N THR A 94 -2.65 5.04 4.24
CA THR A 94 -1.79 5.15 5.41
C THR A 94 -2.31 4.23 6.52
N ALA A 95 -1.48 4.00 7.55
CA ALA A 95 -1.92 3.24 8.72
C ALA A 95 -3.10 3.92 9.43
N ASP A 96 -3.18 5.25 9.37
CA ASP A 96 -4.29 6.02 9.93
C ASP A 96 -5.57 5.80 9.11
N ASP A 97 -5.48 5.81 7.77
CA ASP A 97 -6.61 5.52 6.89
C ASP A 97 -7.14 4.08 7.09
N GLU A 98 -6.23 3.11 7.29
CA GLU A 98 -6.57 1.71 7.56
C GLU A 98 -7.25 1.55 8.93
N ALA A 99 -6.75 2.25 9.95
CA ALA A 99 -7.37 2.25 11.26
C ALA A 99 -8.77 2.87 11.22
N GLU A 100 -8.94 4.01 10.56
CA GLU A 100 -10.24 4.69 10.41
C GLU A 100 -11.24 3.82 9.65
N LEU A 101 -10.81 3.18 8.56
CA LEU A 101 -11.60 2.18 7.84
C LEU A 101 -12.08 1.07 8.77
N PHE A 102 -11.16 0.44 9.49
CA PHE A 102 -11.46 -0.64 10.43
C PHE A 102 -12.44 -0.21 11.52
N TYR A 103 -12.26 0.97 12.10
CA TYR A 103 -13.20 1.50 13.09
C TYR A 103 -14.58 1.72 12.47
N SER A 104 -14.66 2.35 11.30
CA SER A 104 -15.94 2.60 10.62
C SER A 104 -16.71 1.33 10.22
N GLU A 105 -16.03 0.19 10.05
CA GLU A 105 -16.66 -1.10 9.76
C GLU A 105 -17.17 -1.82 11.02
N ILE A 106 -16.58 -1.52 12.18
CA ILE A 106 -16.91 -2.17 13.46
C ILE A 106 -17.90 -1.34 14.28
N THR A 107 -17.83 -0.02 14.14
CA THR A 107 -18.78 0.91 14.73
C THR A 107 -19.62 1.49 13.59
N ASP A 108 -20.94 1.30 13.61
CA ASP A 108 -21.89 1.97 12.69
C ASP A 108 -21.87 3.52 12.80
N GLU A 109 -20.95 4.08 13.59
CA GLU A 109 -20.69 5.49 13.78
C GLU A 109 -19.50 5.92 12.92
N LYS A 110 -19.72 6.88 12.02
CA LYS A 110 -18.63 7.65 11.44
C LYS A 110 -17.98 8.46 12.57
N PRO A 111 -16.65 8.40 12.75
CA PRO A 111 -16.01 9.27 13.72
C PRO A 111 -16.20 10.73 13.28
N ASP A 112 -16.90 11.52 14.10
CA ASP A 112 -16.97 12.98 13.97
C ASP A 112 -15.59 13.54 14.33
N PHE A 113 -14.71 13.65 13.34
CA PHE A 113 -13.55 14.50 13.46
C PHE A 113 -13.98 15.92 13.09
N GLU A 114 -14.44 16.68 14.09
CA GLU A 114 -14.43 18.14 13.98
C GLU A 114 -12.98 18.56 13.67
N GLU A 115 -12.74 18.99 12.42
CA GLU A 115 -11.51 19.67 12.04
C GLU A 115 -11.32 20.86 12.99
N ASN A 116 -10.35 20.75 13.90
CA ASN A 116 -9.89 21.90 14.67
C ASN A 116 -9.13 22.83 13.71
N GLU A 117 -9.86 23.61 12.91
CA GLU A 117 -9.38 24.89 12.42
C GLU A 117 -9.16 25.81 13.63
N LYS A 118 -7.97 25.75 14.22
CA LYS A 118 -7.47 26.79 15.11
C LYS A 118 -6.06 27.21 14.72
N ASN A 119 -6.04 28.26 13.92
CA ASN A 119 -5.15 29.43 13.98
C ASN A 119 -3.62 29.19 13.96
N SER A 120 -3.00 29.57 12.86
CA SER A 120 -1.71 30.29 12.86
C SER A 120 -1.72 31.36 11.78
#